data_AF-A0A7V8JRB1-F1
#
_entry.id   AF-A0A7V8JRB1-F1
#
_cell.length_a   1.000
_cell.length_b   1.000
_cell.length_c   1.000
_cell.angle_alpha   90.00
_cell.angle_beta   90.00
_cell.angle_gamma   90.00
#
_symmetry.space_group_name_H-M   'P 1'
#
loop_
_entity.id
_entity.type
_entity.pdbx_description
1 polymer ?
#
loop_
_entity_poly.entity_id
_entity_poly.type
_entity_poly.pdbx_seq_one_letter_code
_entity_poly.pdbx_strand_id
1 'polypeptide(L)'
;MTSGNRIPLVKNGTVDIECGSTTNDKNRQKEVAFANTLFVEEVRIAVKADSKINSVADLNDKTVVTTTGTTSVQLLRQNKRAQNINFREVTGKDHSDSFLLLESGRADAFVMDGQILAGNIAKSKNPKDYKIVGEPLSVEPIAIMIRKDDPAFKKAVDDSIARQVKDGTVAKLYDKWFIQPIPPTNTAVGLPASAATKAAWANLNDKPKEAYKVD
;
A
#
# COMPACT_ATOMS: atom_id res chain seq x y z
N MET A 1 4.39 -6.45 -13.92
CA MET A 1 4.03 -7.26 -12.74
C MET A 1 2.87 -6.60 -12.02
N THR A 2 1.96 -7.36 -11.42
CA THR A 2 0.81 -6.84 -10.65
C THR A 2 0.84 -7.39 -9.22
N SER A 3 0.02 -6.82 -8.35
CA SER A 3 -0.18 -7.34 -6.99
C SER A 3 -0.62 -8.81 -6.98
N GLY A 4 -1.37 -9.25 -8.00
CA GLY A 4 -1.88 -10.62 -8.12
C GLY A 4 -0.84 -11.67 -8.50
N ASN A 5 0.26 -11.29 -9.16
CA ASN A 5 1.25 -12.26 -9.67
C ASN A 5 2.67 -12.12 -9.10
N ARG A 6 2.95 -11.10 -8.28
CA ARG A 6 4.28 -10.88 -7.67
C ARG A 6 4.83 -12.09 -6.90
N ILE A 7 4.00 -12.76 -6.08
CA ILE A 7 4.45 -13.92 -5.28
C ILE A 7 4.82 -15.10 -6.18
N PRO A 8 3.96 -15.60 -7.10
CA PRO A 8 4.33 -16.65 -8.03
C PRO A 8 5.61 -16.34 -8.83
N LEU A 9 5.78 -15.11 -9.30
CA LEU A 9 6.94 -14.68 -10.08
C LEU A 9 8.24 -14.65 -9.26
N VAL A 10 8.17 -14.28 -7.98
CA VAL A 10 9.33 -14.35 -7.08
C VAL A 10 9.64 -15.79 -6.71
N LYS A 11 8.62 -16.59 -6.34
CA LYS A 11 8.78 -18.00 -5.96
C LYS A 11 9.42 -18.84 -7.06
N ASN A 12 9.02 -18.64 -8.32
CA ASN A 12 9.51 -19.43 -9.44
C ASN A 12 10.80 -18.88 -10.07
N GLY A 13 11.37 -17.80 -9.54
CA GLY A 13 12.62 -17.20 -10.03
C GLY A 13 12.50 -16.37 -11.31
N THR A 14 11.28 -16.06 -11.79
CA THR A 14 11.10 -15.11 -12.90
C THR A 14 11.52 -13.69 -12.48
N VAL A 15 11.36 -13.37 -11.19
CA VAL A 15 11.80 -12.12 -10.56
C VAL A 15 12.63 -12.47 -9.33
N ASP A 16 13.80 -11.86 -9.18
CA ASP A 16 14.66 -12.08 -8.00
C ASP A 16 14.22 -11.25 -6.79
N ILE A 17 13.78 -10.02 -7.05
CA ILE A 17 13.49 -8.99 -6.05
C ILE A 17 12.35 -8.09 -6.53
N GLU A 18 11.41 -7.81 -5.64
CA GLU A 18 10.33 -6.86 -5.88
C GLU A 18 10.36 -5.74 -4.85
N CYS A 19 10.54 -4.51 -5.34
CA CYS A 19 10.59 -3.28 -4.55
C CYS A 19 9.41 -2.38 -4.93
N GLY A 20 8.22 -2.72 -4.44
CA GLY A 20 6.99 -1.95 -4.70
C GLY A 20 6.21 -1.70 -3.41
N SER A 21 4.94 -2.05 -3.43
CA SER A 21 3.99 -1.84 -2.33
C SER A 21 3.53 -3.16 -1.72
N THR A 22 4.49 -4.02 -1.34
CA THR A 22 4.17 -5.31 -0.75
C THR A 22 4.24 -5.25 0.78
N THR A 23 3.07 -5.34 1.41
CA THR A 23 2.96 -5.61 2.85
C THR A 23 3.67 -6.89 3.23
N ASN A 24 4.54 -6.80 4.23
CA ASN A 24 5.07 -7.94 4.96
C ASN A 24 4.02 -8.44 5.96
N ASP A 25 3.44 -9.62 5.74
CA ASP A 25 2.50 -10.27 6.66
C ASP A 25 2.86 -11.75 6.86
N LYS A 26 2.36 -12.36 7.94
CA LYS A 26 2.67 -13.75 8.28
C LYS A 26 2.26 -14.75 7.20
N ASN A 27 1.18 -14.46 6.46
CA ASN A 27 0.72 -15.39 5.43
C ASN A 27 1.66 -15.39 4.22
N ARG A 28 2.11 -14.21 3.78
CA ARG A 28 3.09 -14.03 2.72
C ARG A 28 4.46 -14.58 3.14
N GLN A 29 4.85 -14.40 4.40
CA GLN A 29 6.09 -14.98 4.94
C GLN A 29 6.16 -16.51 4.84
N LYS A 30 5.03 -17.21 4.66
CA LYS A 30 5.05 -18.66 4.39
C LYS A 30 5.66 -18.97 3.02
N GLU A 31 5.55 -18.05 2.07
CA GLU A 31 5.81 -18.27 0.64
C GLU A 31 7.04 -17.51 0.11
N VAL A 32 7.36 -16.37 0.73
CA VAL A 32 8.44 -15.46 0.36
C VAL A 32 9.12 -14.92 1.63
N ALA A 33 10.28 -14.30 1.49
CA ALA A 33 10.90 -13.52 2.56
C ALA A 33 10.79 -12.02 2.28
N PHE A 34 10.96 -11.23 3.33
CA PHE A 34 10.92 -9.77 3.27
C PHE A 34 12.21 -9.19 3.82
N ALA A 35 12.69 -8.11 3.21
CA ALA A 35 13.73 -7.27 3.77
C ALA A 35 13.18 -6.39 4.90
N ASN A 36 14.04 -5.53 5.47
CA ASN A 36 13.62 -4.51 6.41
C ASN A 36 12.54 -3.58 5.83
N THR A 37 11.58 -3.19 6.67
CA THR A 37 10.50 -2.25 6.31
C THR A 37 11.06 -0.91 5.84
N LEU A 38 10.55 -0.41 4.71
CA LEU A 38 10.93 0.88 4.12
C LEU A 38 9.81 1.93 4.21
N PHE A 39 8.55 1.51 4.25
CA PHE A 39 7.39 2.39 4.41
C PHE A 39 6.40 1.75 5.36
N VAL A 40 5.66 2.57 6.11
CA VAL A 40 4.52 2.10 6.90
C VAL A 40 3.28 2.78 6.35
N GLU A 41 2.41 1.97 5.76
CA GLU A 41 1.17 2.40 5.14
C GLU A 41 -0.01 2.25 6.08
N GLU A 42 -1.04 3.04 5.83
CA GLU A 42 -2.36 2.87 6.42
C GLU A 42 -3.34 2.54 5.31
N VAL A 43 -4.13 1.48 5.46
CA VAL A 43 -5.23 1.23 4.51
C VAL A 43 -6.37 2.21 4.81
N ARG A 44 -6.75 3.01 3.83
CA ARG A 44 -7.75 4.08 3.92
C ARG A 44 -8.77 3.98 2.79
N ILE A 45 -9.68 4.94 2.71
CA ILE A 45 -10.78 4.97 1.73
C ILE A 45 -10.66 6.23 0.88
N ALA A 46 -10.52 6.12 -0.44
CA ALA A 46 -10.68 7.23 -1.37
C ALA A 46 -12.09 7.27 -1.93
N VAL A 47 -12.67 8.47 -1.99
CA VAL A 47 -14.02 8.74 -2.50
C VAL A 47 -14.03 10.03 -3.32
N LYS A 48 -15.09 10.27 -4.10
CA LYS A 48 -15.34 11.60 -4.68
C LYS A 48 -15.54 12.64 -3.57
N ALA A 49 -15.13 13.88 -3.81
CA ALA A 49 -15.13 14.96 -2.80
C ALA A 49 -16.53 15.26 -2.23
N ASP A 50 -17.56 15.14 -3.07
CA ASP A 50 -18.98 15.33 -2.73
C ASP A 50 -19.63 14.13 -2.01
N SER A 51 -18.94 12.98 -1.98
CA SER A 51 -19.42 11.76 -1.32
C SER A 51 -19.66 11.98 0.18
N LYS A 52 -20.70 11.32 0.69
CA LYS A 52 -21.07 11.29 2.12
C LYS A 52 -20.39 10.16 2.89
N ILE A 53 -19.60 9.32 2.22
CA ILE A 53 -18.83 8.25 2.85
C ILE A 53 -17.68 8.88 3.65
N ASN A 54 -17.63 8.60 4.94
CA ASN A 54 -16.55 9.06 5.83
C ASN A 54 -15.93 7.92 6.64
N SER A 55 -16.53 6.73 6.64
CA SER A 55 -16.11 5.57 7.44
C SER A 55 -16.44 4.25 6.74
N VAL A 56 -16.00 3.14 7.33
CA VAL A 56 -16.36 1.78 6.84
C VAL A 56 -17.87 1.53 6.92
N ALA A 57 -18.54 2.04 7.96
CA ALA A 57 -19.97 1.85 8.13
C ALA A 57 -20.78 2.45 6.96
N ASP A 58 -20.32 3.58 6.42
CA ASP A 58 -20.94 4.26 5.28
C ASP A 58 -20.76 3.49 3.95
N LEU A 59 -19.96 2.43 3.94
CA LEU A 59 -19.83 1.55 2.77
C LEU A 59 -21.04 0.63 2.60
N ASN A 60 -21.95 0.54 3.58
CA ASN A 60 -23.15 -0.29 3.45
C ASN A 60 -23.97 0.10 2.21
N ASP A 61 -24.40 -0.91 1.46
CA ASP A 61 -25.09 -0.82 0.18
C ASP A 61 -24.35 -0.07 -0.93
N LYS A 62 -23.02 0.13 -0.79
CA LYS A 62 -22.16 0.74 -1.81
C LYS A 62 -21.49 -0.29 -2.71
N THR A 63 -20.95 0.17 -3.82
CA THR A 63 -19.94 -0.55 -4.59
C THR A 63 -18.55 -0.09 -4.16
N VAL A 64 -17.75 -1.03 -3.65
CA VAL A 64 -16.41 -0.76 -3.15
C VAL A 64 -15.40 -1.47 -4.03
N VAL A 65 -14.48 -0.71 -4.61
CA VAL A 65 -13.36 -1.27 -5.37
C VAL A 65 -12.13 -1.45 -4.48
N THR A 66 -11.38 -2.52 -4.72
CA THR A 66 -9.99 -2.66 -4.29
C THR A 66 -9.16 -3.30 -5.40
N THR A 67 -7.88 -3.58 -5.17
CA THR A 67 -6.99 -4.16 -6.18
C THR A 67 -6.75 -5.65 -5.93
N THR A 68 -6.86 -6.48 -6.96
CA THR A 68 -6.61 -7.92 -6.90
C THR A 68 -5.20 -8.22 -6.37
N GLY A 69 -5.09 -9.19 -5.45
CA GLY A 69 -3.79 -9.62 -4.87
C GLY A 69 -3.24 -8.71 -3.77
N THR A 70 -4.06 -7.80 -3.24
CA THR A 70 -3.71 -6.96 -2.09
C THR A 70 -4.29 -7.50 -0.79
N THR A 71 -3.73 -7.05 0.33
CA THR A 71 -4.25 -7.26 1.69
C THR A 71 -5.65 -6.67 1.86
N SER A 72 -5.93 -5.55 1.18
CA SER A 72 -7.22 -4.83 1.18
C SER A 72 -8.41 -5.70 0.78
N VAL A 73 -8.24 -6.71 -0.09
CA VAL A 73 -9.31 -7.67 -0.43
C VAL A 73 -9.81 -8.40 0.81
N GLN A 74 -8.90 -8.96 1.60
CA GLN A 74 -9.26 -9.70 2.81
C GLN A 74 -9.74 -8.75 3.91
N LEU A 75 -9.11 -7.58 4.00
CA LEU A 75 -9.47 -6.55 4.98
C LEU A 75 -10.90 -6.05 4.79
N LEU A 76 -11.32 -5.81 3.54
CA LEU A 76 -12.70 -5.44 3.21
C LEU A 76 -13.68 -6.52 3.67
N ARG A 77 -13.40 -7.79 3.37
CA ARG A 77 -14.27 -8.91 3.77
C ARG A 77 -14.34 -9.09 5.29
N GLN A 78 -13.24 -8.85 5.99
CA GLN A 78 -13.20 -8.88 7.46
C GLN A 78 -14.07 -7.76 8.04
N ASN A 79 -13.90 -6.53 7.56
CA ASN A 79 -14.69 -5.37 7.99
C ASN A 79 -16.19 -5.54 7.69
N LYS A 80 -16.52 -6.06 6.49
CA LYS A 80 -17.88 -6.42 6.09
C LYS A 80 -18.57 -7.30 7.14
N ARG A 81 -17.90 -8.37 7.57
CA ARG A 81 -18.39 -9.30 8.60
C ARG A 81 -18.44 -8.66 9.98
N ALA A 82 -17.36 -7.97 10.37
CA ALA A 82 -17.23 -7.41 11.72
C ALA A 82 -18.27 -6.32 12.01
N GLN A 83 -18.64 -5.52 11.00
CA GLN A 83 -19.62 -4.44 11.14
C GLN A 83 -21.03 -4.83 10.69
N ASN A 84 -21.23 -6.08 10.26
CA ASN A 84 -22.49 -6.57 9.72
C ASN A 84 -23.08 -5.67 8.61
N ILE A 85 -22.20 -5.18 7.72
CA ILE A 85 -22.58 -4.35 6.58
C ILE A 85 -22.53 -5.18 5.29
N ASN A 86 -23.29 -4.77 4.28
CA ASN A 86 -23.31 -5.41 2.98
C ASN A 86 -22.96 -4.43 1.86
N PHE A 87 -21.80 -4.60 1.25
CA PHE A 87 -21.42 -3.86 0.05
C PHE A 87 -21.05 -4.81 -1.10
N ARG A 88 -21.15 -4.31 -2.33
CA ARG A 88 -20.69 -4.98 -3.54
C ARG A 88 -19.19 -4.76 -3.70
N GLU A 89 -18.39 -5.80 -3.49
CA GLU A 89 -16.95 -5.79 -3.73
C GLU A 89 -16.68 -5.97 -5.23
N VAL A 90 -15.86 -5.09 -5.81
CA VAL A 90 -15.28 -5.25 -7.15
C VAL A 90 -13.77 -5.08 -7.09
N THR A 91 -13.05 -5.63 -8.07
CA THR A 91 -11.58 -5.56 -8.08
C THR A 91 -11.04 -5.08 -9.42
N GLY A 92 -10.11 -4.12 -9.38
CA GLY A 92 -9.27 -3.78 -10.53
C GLY A 92 -8.05 -4.69 -10.65
N LYS A 93 -7.50 -4.83 -11.86
CA LYS A 93 -6.29 -5.67 -12.11
C LYS A 93 -5.03 -5.08 -11.46
N ASP A 94 -4.99 -3.75 -11.34
CA ASP A 94 -3.96 -2.95 -10.69
C ASP A 94 -4.58 -1.71 -10.04
N HIS A 95 -3.76 -0.86 -9.43
CA HIS A 95 -4.22 0.31 -8.69
C HIS A 95 -4.83 1.39 -9.60
N SER A 96 -4.29 1.57 -10.81
CA SER A 96 -4.80 2.54 -11.79
C SER A 96 -6.18 2.11 -12.30
N ASP A 97 -6.35 0.84 -12.63
CA ASP A 97 -7.64 0.25 -13.01
C ASP A 97 -8.67 0.36 -11.86
N SER A 98 -8.22 0.17 -10.62
CA SER A 98 -9.08 0.31 -9.43
C SER A 98 -9.52 1.76 -9.24
N PHE A 99 -8.61 2.72 -9.37
CA PHE A 99 -8.94 4.14 -9.32
C PHE A 99 -9.87 4.57 -10.47
N LEU A 100 -9.68 4.03 -11.68
CA LEU A 100 -10.56 4.30 -12.81
C LEU A 100 -12.02 3.87 -12.54
N LEU A 101 -12.24 2.80 -11.76
CA LEU A 101 -13.60 2.40 -11.36
C LEU A 101 -14.25 3.44 -10.44
N LEU A 102 -13.49 4.06 -9.53
CA LEU A 102 -13.96 5.18 -8.71
C LEU A 102 -14.21 6.44 -9.56
N GLU A 103 -13.25 6.80 -10.41
CA GLU A 103 -13.32 7.97 -11.29
C GLU A 103 -14.56 7.91 -12.18
N SER A 104 -14.77 6.77 -12.87
CA SER A 104 -15.94 6.54 -13.73
C SER A 104 -17.27 6.36 -13.01
N GLY A 105 -17.28 6.34 -11.67
CA GLY A 105 -18.50 6.13 -10.86
C GLY A 105 -19.02 4.68 -10.89
N ARG A 106 -18.22 3.73 -11.38
CA ARG A 106 -18.54 2.29 -11.29
C ARG A 106 -18.31 1.74 -9.89
N ALA A 107 -17.54 2.44 -9.07
CA ALA A 107 -17.42 2.23 -7.63
C ALA A 107 -17.62 3.57 -6.88
N ASP A 108 -18.19 3.49 -5.68
CA ASP A 108 -18.43 4.64 -4.79
C ASP A 108 -17.20 4.96 -3.94
N ALA A 109 -16.35 3.95 -3.68
CA ALA A 109 -15.15 4.06 -2.85
C ALA A 109 -14.04 3.12 -3.33
N PHE A 110 -12.79 3.57 -3.25
CA PHE A 110 -11.59 2.75 -3.45
C PHE A 110 -10.84 2.57 -2.13
N VAL A 111 -10.72 1.33 -1.65
CA VAL A 111 -10.01 1.00 -0.40
C VAL A 111 -8.64 0.42 -0.69
N MET A 112 -7.59 1.13 -0.25
CA MET A 112 -6.19 0.80 -0.46
C MET A 112 -5.27 1.60 0.49
N ASP A 113 -3.99 1.29 0.51
CA ASP A 113 -2.91 2.03 1.17
C ASP A 113 -2.96 3.53 0.83
N GLY A 114 -2.82 4.38 1.86
CA GLY A 114 -2.97 5.82 1.77
C GLY A 114 -2.07 6.48 0.72
N GLN A 115 -0.80 6.09 0.62
CA GLN A 115 0.08 6.69 -0.39
C GLN A 115 -0.26 6.22 -1.81
N ILE A 116 -0.79 4.99 -1.98
CA ILE A 116 -1.31 4.52 -3.27
C ILE A 116 -2.53 5.33 -3.68
N LEU A 117 -3.47 5.57 -2.75
CA LEU A 117 -4.64 6.40 -3.01
C LEU A 117 -4.23 7.82 -3.41
N ALA A 118 -3.37 8.46 -2.62
CA ALA A 118 -2.90 9.81 -2.89
C ALA A 118 -2.12 9.91 -4.21
N GLY A 119 -1.29 8.91 -4.53
CA GLY A 119 -0.55 8.85 -5.78
C GLY A 119 -1.45 8.75 -7.01
N ASN A 120 -2.57 8.01 -6.92
CA ASN A 120 -3.57 7.96 -8.00
C ASN A 120 -4.36 9.27 -8.10
N ILE A 121 -4.78 9.84 -6.97
CA ILE A 121 -5.50 11.12 -6.92
C ILE A 121 -4.65 12.25 -7.51
N ALA A 122 -3.37 12.35 -7.13
CA ALA A 122 -2.45 13.37 -7.62
C ALA A 122 -2.22 13.30 -9.15
N LYS A 123 -2.36 12.11 -9.75
CA LYS A 123 -2.24 11.88 -11.20
C LYS A 123 -3.56 12.00 -11.95
N SER A 124 -4.68 12.13 -11.25
CA SER A 124 -5.99 12.29 -11.86
C SER A 124 -6.12 13.65 -12.55
N LYS A 125 -7.10 13.79 -13.46
CA LYS A 125 -7.34 15.06 -14.18
C LYS A 125 -7.63 16.22 -13.23
N ASN A 126 -8.41 15.97 -12.19
CA ASN A 126 -8.82 16.95 -11.19
C ASN A 126 -8.64 16.37 -9.79
N PRO A 127 -7.44 16.47 -9.18
CA PRO A 127 -7.19 15.88 -7.85
C PRO A 127 -8.15 16.37 -6.75
N LYS A 128 -8.68 17.59 -6.88
CA LYS A 128 -9.65 18.19 -5.94
C LYS A 128 -11.01 17.49 -5.95
N ASP A 129 -11.30 16.66 -6.95
CA ASP A 129 -12.57 15.93 -7.07
C ASP A 129 -12.58 14.69 -6.16
N TYR A 130 -11.50 14.44 -5.40
CA TYR A 130 -11.35 13.27 -4.54
C TYR A 130 -10.87 13.67 -3.15
N LYS A 131 -11.17 12.80 -2.17
CA LYS A 131 -10.67 12.90 -0.80
C LYS A 131 -10.40 11.51 -0.24
N ILE A 132 -9.45 11.43 0.69
CA ILE A 132 -9.18 10.23 1.49
C ILE A 132 -9.84 10.41 2.86
N VAL A 133 -10.59 9.40 3.31
CA VAL A 133 -11.44 9.43 4.51
C VAL A 133 -11.29 8.15 5.34
N GLY A 134 -12.00 8.11 6.47
CA GLY A 134 -12.03 6.99 7.40
C GLY A 134 -10.81 6.94 8.30
N GLU A 135 -10.94 6.24 9.41
CA GLU A 135 -9.78 5.83 10.21
C GLU A 135 -8.95 4.77 9.47
N PRO A 136 -7.67 4.58 9.82
CA PRO A 136 -6.87 3.47 9.33
C PRO A 136 -7.55 2.13 9.57
N LEU A 137 -7.76 1.35 8.50
CA LEU A 137 -8.35 0.01 8.59
C LEU A 137 -7.32 -1.05 8.98
N SER A 138 -6.06 -0.77 8.69
CA SER A 138 -4.91 -1.64 8.89
C SER A 138 -3.66 -0.78 8.80
N VAL A 139 -2.64 -1.12 9.57
CA VAL A 139 -1.29 -0.54 9.47
C VAL A 139 -0.41 -1.60 8.83
N GLU A 140 0.30 -1.26 7.76
CA GLU A 140 0.94 -2.23 6.87
C GLU A 140 2.42 -1.91 6.66
N PRO A 141 3.35 -2.73 7.19
CA PRO A 141 4.77 -2.56 6.92
C PRO A 141 5.08 -2.99 5.49
N ILE A 142 5.46 -2.03 4.65
CA ILE A 142 5.85 -2.28 3.26
C ILE A 142 7.34 -2.61 3.22
N ALA A 143 7.66 -3.75 2.61
CA ALA A 143 9.02 -4.26 2.53
C ALA A 143 9.30 -4.86 1.16
N ILE A 144 10.58 -4.91 0.82
CA ILE A 144 11.05 -5.58 -0.39
C ILE A 144 10.78 -7.08 -0.25
N MET A 145 10.17 -7.67 -1.28
CA MET A 145 9.89 -9.10 -1.34
C MET A 145 10.96 -9.84 -2.13
N ILE A 146 11.43 -10.95 -1.57
CA ILE A 146 12.48 -11.82 -2.14
C ILE A 146 12.11 -13.29 -1.93
N ARG A 147 12.88 -14.21 -2.56
CA ARG A 147 12.71 -15.65 -2.33
C ARG A 147 12.93 -16.00 -0.84
N LYS A 148 12.13 -16.94 -0.34
CA LYS A 148 12.09 -17.32 1.09
C LYS A 148 13.41 -17.90 1.59
N ASP A 149 13.96 -18.84 0.84
CA ASP A 149 15.07 -19.69 1.29
C ASP A 149 16.44 -19.19 0.80
N ASP A 150 16.62 -17.86 0.77
CA ASP A 150 17.86 -17.20 0.34
C ASP A 150 18.36 -16.18 1.39
N PRO A 151 18.90 -16.66 2.53
CA PRO A 151 19.33 -15.79 3.62
C PRO A 151 20.55 -14.92 3.23
N ALA A 152 21.39 -15.38 2.32
CA ALA A 152 22.54 -14.61 1.84
C ALA A 152 22.07 -13.40 1.01
N PHE A 153 21.12 -13.60 0.10
CA PHE A 153 20.54 -12.50 -0.67
C PHE A 153 19.74 -11.55 0.21
N LYS A 154 18.94 -12.07 1.15
CA LYS A 154 18.25 -11.22 2.16
C LYS A 154 19.23 -10.33 2.89
N LYS A 155 20.33 -10.89 3.40
CA LYS A 155 21.36 -10.11 4.10
C LYS A 155 21.94 -9.01 3.21
N ALA A 156 22.24 -9.30 1.94
CA ALA A 156 22.76 -8.29 1.02
C ALA A 156 21.78 -7.12 0.79
N VAL A 157 20.47 -7.43 0.67
CA VAL A 157 19.42 -6.42 0.56
C VAL A 157 19.30 -5.60 1.85
N ASP A 158 19.27 -6.26 3.01
CA ASP A 158 19.17 -5.61 4.32
C ASP A 158 20.38 -4.71 4.62
N ASP A 159 21.59 -5.15 4.31
CA ASP A 159 22.81 -4.35 4.45
C ASP A 159 22.75 -3.10 3.55
N SER A 160 22.20 -3.24 2.33
CA SER A 160 22.02 -2.12 1.40
C SER A 160 20.97 -1.12 1.89
N ILE A 161 19.87 -1.60 2.48
CA ILE A 161 18.86 -0.75 3.13
C ILE A 161 19.50 -0.01 4.30
N ALA A 162 20.19 -0.72 5.19
CA ALA A 162 20.82 -0.15 6.37
C ALA A 162 21.82 0.96 6.03
N ARG A 163 22.65 0.75 4.98
CA ARG A 163 23.54 1.79 4.46
C ARG A 163 22.77 3.02 4.00
N GLN A 164 21.74 2.85 3.16
CA GLN A 164 20.96 3.95 2.57
C GLN A 164 20.11 4.71 3.60
N VAL A 165 19.71 4.04 4.67
CA VAL A 165 19.06 4.70 5.81
C VAL A 165 20.09 5.53 6.59
N LYS A 166 21.24 4.94 6.90
CA LYS A 166 22.32 5.59 7.65
C LYS A 166 22.88 6.82 6.95
N ASP A 167 23.03 6.79 5.62
CA ASP A 167 23.54 7.91 4.83
C ASP A 167 22.45 8.92 4.38
N GLY A 168 21.20 8.69 4.76
CA GLY A 168 20.06 9.55 4.46
C GLY A 168 19.51 9.43 3.03
N THR A 169 20.00 8.50 2.22
CA THR A 169 19.50 8.24 0.86
C THR A 169 18.02 7.88 0.86
N VAL A 170 17.54 7.04 1.79
CA VAL A 170 16.11 6.67 1.87
C VAL A 170 15.23 7.89 2.09
N ALA A 171 15.59 8.78 3.02
CA ALA A 171 14.83 10.00 3.28
C ALA A 171 14.83 10.94 2.06
N LYS A 172 15.97 11.12 1.39
CA LYS A 172 16.07 11.92 0.15
C LYS A 172 15.20 11.34 -0.99
N LEU A 173 15.17 10.01 -1.12
CA LEU A 173 14.32 9.34 -2.11
C LEU A 173 12.85 9.51 -1.77
N TYR A 174 12.48 9.41 -0.49
CA TYR A 174 11.12 9.68 -0.05
C TYR A 174 10.70 11.10 -0.45
N ASP A 175 11.49 12.12 -0.11
CA ASP A 175 11.19 13.51 -0.46
C ASP A 175 11.05 13.72 -1.97
N LYS A 176 11.95 13.12 -2.75
CA LYS A 176 11.89 13.18 -4.22
C LYS A 176 10.57 12.63 -4.77
N TRP A 177 10.07 11.51 -4.22
CA TRP A 177 8.92 10.82 -4.81
C TRP A 177 7.57 11.24 -4.22
N PHE A 178 7.54 11.77 -3.00
CA PHE A 178 6.29 12.10 -2.31
C PHE A 178 6.07 13.59 -2.07
N ILE A 179 7.14 14.40 -2.08
CA ILE A 179 7.05 15.86 -1.83
C ILE A 179 7.31 16.67 -3.09
N GLN A 180 8.25 16.25 -3.93
CA GLN A 180 8.55 16.96 -5.18
C GLN A 180 7.60 16.54 -6.31
N PRO A 181 7.47 17.36 -7.37
CA PRO A 181 6.80 16.95 -8.60
C PRO A 181 7.44 15.71 -9.23
N ILE A 182 6.62 14.73 -9.60
CA ILE A 182 7.06 13.46 -10.18
C ILE A 182 6.46 13.20 -11.57
N PRO A 183 7.17 12.46 -12.44
CA PRO A 183 6.60 11.99 -13.70
C PRO A 183 5.41 11.02 -13.48
N PRO A 184 4.53 10.87 -14.49
CA PRO A 184 4.57 11.51 -15.80
C PRO A 184 3.86 12.88 -15.86
N THR A 185 3.11 13.27 -14.82
CA THR A 185 2.26 14.47 -14.84
C THR A 185 2.91 15.72 -14.25
N ASN A 186 4.14 15.60 -13.73
CA ASN A 186 4.83 16.67 -13.01
C ASN A 186 4.01 17.21 -11.83
N THR A 187 3.36 16.30 -11.08
CA THR A 187 2.56 16.62 -9.88
C THR A 187 3.22 16.03 -8.64
N ALA A 188 3.13 16.72 -7.51
CA ALA A 188 3.55 16.19 -6.22
C ALA A 188 2.42 15.39 -5.56
N VAL A 189 2.75 14.30 -4.87
CA VAL A 189 1.79 13.55 -4.05
C VAL A 189 1.40 14.36 -2.80
N GLY A 190 2.34 15.11 -2.23
CA GLY A 190 2.12 15.99 -1.09
C GLY A 190 2.04 15.26 0.25
N LEU A 191 2.65 14.08 0.37
CA LEU A 191 2.59 13.26 1.60
C LEU A 191 3.96 13.12 2.26
N PRO A 192 4.29 13.90 3.29
CA PRO A 192 5.54 13.74 4.04
C PRO A 192 5.60 12.38 4.74
N ALA A 193 6.81 11.91 5.01
CA ALA A 193 7.02 10.65 5.70
C ALA A 193 6.36 10.68 7.08
N SER A 194 5.49 9.71 7.34
CA SER A 194 4.78 9.55 8.61
C SER A 194 5.77 9.28 9.76
N ALA A 195 5.33 9.54 11.00
CA ALA A 195 6.11 9.17 12.18
C ALA A 195 6.44 7.67 12.18
N ALA A 196 5.48 6.82 11.82
CA ALA A 196 5.67 5.38 11.69
C ALA A 196 6.75 5.01 10.65
N THR A 197 6.74 5.65 9.48
CA THR A 197 7.77 5.43 8.46
C THR A 197 9.15 5.88 8.95
N LYS A 198 9.24 7.03 9.61
CA LYS A 198 10.51 7.50 10.21
C LYS A 198 10.99 6.56 11.33
N ALA A 199 10.08 6.04 12.14
CA ALA A 199 10.39 5.07 13.18
C ALA A 199 10.90 3.74 12.59
N ALA A 200 10.35 3.30 11.46
CA ALA A 200 10.84 2.13 10.73
C ALA A 200 12.29 2.32 10.26
N TRP A 201 12.64 3.50 9.77
CA TRP A 201 14.03 3.83 9.39
C TRP A 201 14.97 3.88 10.60
N ALA A 202 14.50 4.45 11.71
CA ALA A 202 15.30 4.49 12.94
C ALA A 202 15.51 3.10 13.56
N ASN A 203 14.55 2.18 13.39
CA ASN A 203 14.53 0.86 14.01
C ASN A 203 14.24 -0.22 12.97
N LEU A 204 15.20 -0.45 12.07
CA LEU A 204 15.08 -1.42 10.98
C LEU A 204 14.72 -2.81 11.52
N ASN A 205 13.66 -3.38 10.95
CA ASN A 205 13.18 -4.73 11.24
C ASN A 205 12.31 -5.24 10.08
N ASP A 206 12.06 -6.54 10.06
CA ASP A 206 11.18 -7.23 9.11
C ASP A 206 9.98 -7.89 9.83
N LYS A 207 9.50 -7.28 10.92
CA LYS A 207 8.33 -7.79 11.63
C LYS A 207 7.12 -7.81 10.69
N PRO A 208 6.37 -8.91 10.61
CA PRO A 208 5.14 -8.94 9.83
C PRO A 208 4.10 -8.04 10.46
N LYS A 209 3.12 -7.60 9.66
CA LYS A 209 1.98 -6.78 10.07
C LYS A 209 1.39 -7.17 11.43
N GLU A 210 1.18 -8.45 11.67
CA GLU A 210 0.57 -8.97 12.89
C GLU A 210 1.44 -8.79 14.15
N ALA A 211 2.72 -8.49 13.99
CA ALA A 211 3.67 -8.19 15.08
C ALA A 211 4.24 -6.76 14.97
N TYR A 212 3.78 -5.97 14.00
CA TYR A 212 4.26 -4.62 13.77
C TYR A 212 3.52 -3.66 14.69
N LYS A 213 4.25 -3.05 15.63
CA LYS A 213 3.72 -2.01 16.51
C LYS A 213 4.33 -0.68 16.05
N VAL A 214 3.47 0.30 15.82
CA VAL A 214 3.90 1.68 15.66
C VAL A 214 3.98 2.23 17.07
N ASP A 215 5.21 2.35 17.58
CA ASP A 215 5.49 3.01 18.86
C ASP A 215 5.43 4.54 18.70
#